data_AF-A0AAV4S147-F1
#
_entry.id   AF-A0AAV4S147-F1
#
_cell.length_a   1.000
_cell.length_b   1.000
_cell.length_c   1.000
_cell.angle_alpha   90.00
_cell.angle_beta   90.00
_cell.angle_gamma   90.00
#
_symmetry.space_group_name_H-M   'P 1'
#
loop_
_entity.id
_entity.type
_entity.pdbx_description
1 polymer ?
#
loop_
_entity_poly.entity_id
_entity_poly.type
_entity_poly.pdbx_seq_one_letter_code
_entity_poly.pdbx_strand_id
1 'polypeptide(L)' 'NFTSSADLNLLLAKNTRLEIYVTTAEGLRPVKEISIYGRITVMKLFRPP' A
#
# COMPACT_ATOMS: atom_id res chain seq x y z
N ASN A 1 -5.58 5.08 4.57
CA ASN A 1 -5.17 4.78 5.96
C ASN A 1 -5.16 3.26 6.11
N PHE A 2 -4.10 2.64 5.64
CA PHE A 2 -3.87 1.19 5.68
C PHE A 2 -2.95 0.81 6.84
N THR A 3 -1.88 1.58 7.09
CA THR A 3 -0.93 1.31 8.20
C THR A 3 -1.40 1.87 9.53
N SER A 4 -2.00 3.06 9.54
CA SER A 4 -2.55 3.73 10.72
C SER A 4 -3.69 4.66 10.30
N SER A 5 -4.56 5.05 11.24
CA SER A 5 -5.66 5.99 11.00
C SER A 5 -5.19 7.41 10.69
N ALA A 6 -3.98 7.80 11.11
CA ALA A 6 -3.38 9.11 10.84
C ALA A 6 -2.50 9.13 9.58
N ASP A 7 -2.11 7.97 9.06
CA ASP A 7 -1.18 7.87 7.95
C ASP A 7 -1.89 7.95 6.59
N LEU A 8 -1.34 8.80 5.71
CA LEU A 8 -1.60 8.73 4.28
C LEU A 8 -0.68 7.69 3.65
N ASN A 9 -1.27 6.70 2.98
CA ASN A 9 -0.52 5.60 2.35
C ASN A 9 -0.63 5.63 0.83
N LEU A 10 0.45 5.25 0.17
CA LEU A 10 0.47 4.87 -1.25
C LEU A 10 0.70 3.35 -1.34
N LEU A 11 -0.24 2.65 -1.96
CA LEU A 11 -0.17 1.21 -2.25
C LEU A 11 0.10 1.02 -3.75
N LEU A 12 1.16 0.30 -4.10
CA LEU A 12 1.56 0.08 -5.49
C LEU A 12 1.58 -1.41 -5.82
N ALA A 13 0.82 -1.80 -6.85
CA ALA A 13 0.77 -3.15 -7.37
C ALA A 13 1.66 -3.28 -8.62
N LYS A 14 2.72 -4.09 -8.54
CA LYS A 14 3.65 -4.42 -9.63
C LYS A 14 3.52 -5.90 -10.00
N ASN A 15 2.47 -6.23 -10.75
CA ASN A 15 2.09 -7.59 -11.15
C ASN A 15 1.88 -8.53 -9.95
N THR A 16 2.93 -9.14 -9.40
CA THR A 16 2.86 -10.04 -8.24
C THR A 16 3.35 -9.38 -6.95
N ARG A 17 3.91 -8.17 -7.00
CA ARG A 17 4.44 -7.46 -5.83
C ARG A 17 3.53 -6.33 -5.39
N LEU A 18 3.30 -6.22 -4.09
CA LEU A 18 2.61 -5.11 -3.44
C LEU A 18 3.63 -4.33 -2.60
N GLU A 19 3.80 -3.05 -2.92
CA GLU A 19 4.62 -2.13 -2.15
C GLU A 19 3.73 -1.16 -1.37
N ILE A 20 4.09 -0.91 -0.11
CA ILE A 20 3.35 -0.06 0.81
C ILE A 20 4.28 1.07 1.25
N TYR A 21 3.84 2.31 1.02
CA TYR A 21 4.54 3.52 1.42
C TYR A 21 3.67 4.36 2.37
N VAL A 22 4.32 5.13 3.23
CA VAL A 22 3.72 6.24 3.96
C VAL A 22 4.25 7.54 3.36
N THR A 23 3.35 8.48 3.10
CA THR A 23 3.71 9.82 2.63
C THR A 23 4.23 10.64 3.80
N THR A 24 5.43 11.19 3.66
CA THR A 24 6.05 12.15 4.59
C THR A 24 6.33 13.47 3.86
N ALA A 25 6.77 14.50 4.59
CA ALA A 25 7.10 15.80 3.99
C ALA A 25 8.28 15.73 3.02
N GLU A 26 9.22 14.80 3.27
CA GLU A 26 10.42 14.57 2.48
C GLU A 26 10.14 13.69 1.24
N GLY A 27 8.99 13.04 1.18
CA GLY A 27 8.59 12.18 0.06
C GLY A 27 7.91 10.88 0.52
N LEU A 28 8.29 9.77 -0.12
CA LEU A 28 7.69 8.46 0.17
C LEU A 28 8.64 7.62 1.03
N ARG A 29 8.18 7.26 2.23
CA ARG A 29 8.89 6.33 3.10
C ARG A 29 8.39 4.90 2.88
N PRO A 30 9.25 3.97 2.44
CA PRO A 30 8.86 2.56 2.29
C PRO A 30 8.54 1.95 3.66
N VAL A 31 7.44 1.21 3.73
CA VAL A 31 7.01 0.48 4.94
C VAL A 31 7.20 -1.01 4.77
N LYS A 32 6.66 -1.57 3.67
CA LYS A 32 6.70 -3.01 3.43
C LYS A 32 6.56 -3.33 1.96
N GLU A 33 7.21 -4.41 1.55
CA GLU A 33 7.01 -5.07 0.26
C GLU A 33 6.55 -6.51 0.50
N ILE A 34 5.55 -6.95 -0.25
CA ILE A 34 4.94 -8.27 -0.14
C ILE A 34 4.84 -8.88 -1.54
N SER A 35 5.26 -10.13 -1.67
CA SER A 35 5.01 -10.92 -2.88
C SER A 35 3.72 -11.72 -2.71
N ILE A 36 2.86 -11.69 -3.72
CA ILE A 36 1.62 -12.44 -3.80
C ILE A 36 1.83 -13.58 -4.80
N TYR A 37 1.41 -14.79 -4.43
CA TYR A 37 1.41 -15.96 -5.33
C TYR A 37 0.23 -15.89 -6.31
N GLY A 38 0.26 -14.87 -7.17
CA GLY A 38 -0.79 -14.57 -8.15
C GLY A 38 -0.62 -13.16 -8.71
N ARG A 39 -1.27 -12.88 -9.83
CA ARG A 39 -1.30 -11.53 -10.40
C ARG A 39 -2.35 -10.68 -9.66
N ILE A 40 -1.95 -9.51 -9.21
CA ILE A 40 -2.85 -8.50 -8.65
C ILE A 40 -3.69 -7.92 -9.79
N THR A 41 -4.96 -8.31 -9.86
CA THR A 41 -5.91 -7.84 -10.90
C THR A 41 -6.79 -6.70 -10.40
N VAL A 42 -7.17 -6.73 -9.12
CA VAL A 42 -7.98 -5.69 -8.47
C VAL A 42 -7.36 -5.37 -7.12
N MET A 43 -7.20 -4.07 -6.82
CA MET A 43 -6.76 -3.58 -5.53
C MET A 43 -7.61 -2.36 -5.13
N LYS A 44 -8.43 -2.52 -4.09
CA LYS A 44 -9.31 -1.46 -3.57
C LYS A 44 -9.27 -1.43 -2.05
N LEU A 45 -8.93 -0.27 -1.50
CA LEU A 45 -9.01 -0.04 -0.06
C LEU A 45 -10.45 0.32 0.33
N PHE A 46 -10.93 -0.19 1.45
CA PHE A 46 -12.22 0.18 2.03
C PHE A 46 -12.11 0.29 3.55
N ARG A 47 -13.04 1.04 4.16
CA ARG A 47 -13.23 1.11 5.61
C ARG A 47 -14.70 0.81 5.88
N PRO A 48 -15.04 -0.31 6.56
CA PRO A 48 -16.43 -0.58 6.93
C PRO A 48 -16.95 0.48 7.92
N PRO A 49 -18.28 0.68 7.98
CA PRO A 49 -18.90 1.53 9.00
C PRO A 49 -18.63 1.03 10.42
#